data_AF-A0A2M7QNH5-F1
#
_entry.id   AF-A0A2M7QNH5-F1
#
_cell.length_a   1.000
_cell.length_b   1.000
_cell.length_c   1.000
_cell.angle_alpha   90.00
_cell.angle_beta   90.00
_cell.angle_gamma   90.00
#
_symmetry.space_group_name_H-M   'P 1'
#
loop_
_entity.id
_entity.type
_entity.pdbx_description
1 polymer ?
#
loop_
_entity_poly.entity_id
_entity_poly.type
_entity_poly.pdbx_seq_one_letter_code
_entity_poly.pdbx_strand_id
1 'polypeptide(L)'
;AMTLARSDYARPTQTLRAPFADLDYDRYRAIRFKAERRLWLGEGRGFTAELAAPGFLFRDPVAIALIDDATERPLPFDAGVFNFDPAMFDAASFSSAQASEGHAWSGLRLRYPIDTPEVMDEVAVFQGASYFRAIARGLSYGLSARGLAIGTGSPRPEEFPAFTRLWLQTPEPGAAEITLLALLDSPSVAGAYAFTIRPGLETVMDVRAVLAPRRDVADAGIAPLTSMYWFSALDRRAVDDHRSAVHDSDGLAMLTGLGERVWRPINNPSALQVSAFADDNPRAFGLAQRQRAFGAYNDAEARYERRPSAWVEPVGDWGPGAVTLVEIPTNSEFNDNIVAFWRPGAPLTAGTAHRFTYRLTWSASPPDGAGLAQVVATRVGRAVNNPQGRTFAIDLDLRGIAAEGLTVEAGADRGVIDDARPVALPVAGLLRVAIQFTPPAEDAAELRMRLVGPDGAAASETWLHRWTRR
;
A
#
# COMPACT_ATOMS: atom_id res chain seq x y z
N ALA A 1 14.88 -13.07 15.19
CA ALA A 1 13.62 -12.65 15.85
C ALA A 1 13.54 -13.13 17.30
N MET A 2 13.36 -14.43 17.57
CA MET A 2 13.17 -14.93 18.96
C MET A 2 14.24 -14.50 19.97
N THR A 3 15.51 -14.52 19.57
CA THR A 3 16.60 -14.03 20.44
C THR A 3 16.45 -12.54 20.78
N LEU A 4 16.12 -11.69 19.79
CA LEU A 4 15.89 -10.26 19.99
C LEU A 4 14.65 -9.97 20.84
N ALA A 5 13.59 -10.78 20.69
CA ALA A 5 12.36 -10.63 21.48
C ALA A 5 12.55 -10.94 22.98
N ARG A 6 13.67 -11.56 23.36
CA ARG A 6 14.03 -11.87 24.76
C ARG A 6 14.96 -10.84 25.39
N SER A 7 15.39 -9.83 24.63
CA SER A 7 16.21 -8.73 25.12
C SER A 7 15.47 -7.41 24.99
N ASP A 8 15.89 -6.43 25.79
CA ASP A 8 15.44 -5.05 25.63
C ASP A 8 15.74 -4.55 24.21
N TYR A 9 14.84 -3.73 23.70
CA TYR A 9 15.02 -3.14 22.38
C TYR A 9 16.16 -2.12 22.40
N ALA A 10 17.14 -2.33 21.54
CA ALA A 10 18.22 -1.39 21.28
C ALA A 10 18.06 -0.85 19.86
N ARG A 11 17.60 0.42 19.73
CA ARG A 11 17.43 1.06 18.43
C ARG A 11 18.77 1.11 17.69
N PRO A 12 18.89 0.54 16.47
CA PRO A 12 20.08 0.73 15.65
C PRO A 12 20.23 2.21 15.30
N THR A 13 21.42 2.76 15.52
CA THR A 13 21.72 4.16 15.21
C THR A 13 23.04 4.26 14.43
N GLN A 14 23.12 5.28 13.59
CA GLN A 14 24.36 5.73 12.96
C GLN A 14 24.37 7.26 12.98
N THR A 15 25.56 7.85 13.08
CA THR A 15 25.73 9.29 12.99
C THR A 15 26.13 9.65 11.57
N LEU A 16 25.20 10.21 10.80
CA LEU A 16 25.49 10.64 9.43
C LEU A 16 26.48 11.80 9.45
N ARG A 17 27.62 11.62 8.78
CA ARG A 17 28.60 12.66 8.44
C ARG A 17 28.48 13.03 6.97
N ALA A 18 29.12 14.14 6.59
CA ALA A 18 29.26 14.53 5.18
C ALA A 18 29.80 13.34 4.35
N PRO A 19 29.30 13.13 3.11
CA PRO A 19 28.32 13.97 2.40
C PRO A 19 26.85 13.64 2.71
N PHE A 20 26.55 12.72 3.61
CA PHE A 20 25.19 12.22 3.88
C PHE A 20 24.44 12.97 5.00
N ALA A 21 25.12 13.84 5.73
CA ALA A 21 24.53 14.70 6.76
C ALA A 21 23.73 15.85 6.14
N ASP A 22 22.67 16.28 6.84
CA ASP A 22 21.91 17.51 6.57
C ASP A 22 21.46 17.67 5.11
N LEU A 23 21.05 16.55 4.51
CA LEU A 23 20.48 16.52 3.16
C LEU A 23 19.00 16.86 3.19
N ASP A 24 18.60 17.78 2.30
CA ASP A 24 17.22 17.93 1.87
C ASP A 24 16.88 16.90 0.78
N TYR A 25 15.64 16.96 0.29
CA TYR A 25 15.14 16.04 -0.73
C TYR A 25 15.93 16.12 -2.05
N ASP A 26 16.23 17.32 -2.52
CA ASP A 26 16.88 17.53 -3.82
C ASP A 26 18.33 17.06 -3.80
N ARG A 27 19.08 17.35 -2.73
CA ARG A 27 20.44 16.83 -2.56
C ARG A 27 20.45 15.32 -2.39
N TYR A 28 19.48 14.74 -1.66
CA TYR A 28 19.38 13.29 -1.54
C TYR A 28 19.14 12.61 -2.91
N ARG A 29 18.25 13.15 -3.75
CA ARG A 29 18.01 12.64 -5.12
C ARG A 29 19.19 12.81 -6.07
N ALA A 30 20.10 13.73 -5.76
CA ALA A 30 21.35 13.92 -6.48
C ALA A 30 22.43 12.86 -6.17
N ILE A 31 22.17 11.94 -5.23
CA ILE A 31 23.03 10.77 -4.97
C ILE A 31 22.48 9.58 -5.78
N ARG A 32 23.21 9.16 -6.82
CA ARG A 32 22.75 8.13 -7.78
C ARG A 32 23.66 6.92 -7.76
N PHE A 33 23.09 5.72 -7.67
CA PHE A 33 23.88 4.49 -7.73
C PHE A 33 24.49 4.32 -9.14
N LYS A 34 25.76 3.90 -9.22
CA LYS A 34 26.48 3.62 -10.45
C LYS A 34 25.92 2.36 -11.10
N ALA A 35 25.35 2.49 -12.30
CA ALA A 35 24.67 1.38 -12.98
C ALA A 35 25.62 0.19 -13.18
N GLU A 36 26.89 0.44 -13.48
CA GLU A 36 27.96 -0.55 -13.66
C GLU A 36 28.38 -1.27 -12.37
N ARG A 37 27.96 -0.78 -11.20
CA ARG A 37 28.25 -1.40 -9.88
C ARG A 37 27.08 -2.22 -9.34
N ARG A 38 26.00 -2.37 -10.11
CA ARG A 38 24.82 -3.15 -9.72
C ARG A 38 25.22 -4.59 -9.43
N LEU A 39 24.66 -5.16 -8.37
CA LEU A 39 24.85 -6.58 -8.06
C LEU A 39 24.34 -7.43 -9.23
N TRP A 40 25.10 -8.46 -9.59
CA TRP A 40 24.80 -9.44 -10.64
C TRP A 40 24.71 -8.88 -12.07
N LEU A 41 25.17 -7.65 -12.29
CA LEU A 41 25.17 -7.06 -13.62
C LEU A 41 26.04 -7.88 -14.59
N GLY A 42 25.47 -8.26 -15.74
CA GLY A 42 26.18 -9.04 -16.75
C GLY A 42 26.32 -10.53 -16.42
N GLU A 43 25.82 -11.00 -15.27
CA GLU A 43 25.89 -12.41 -14.87
C GLU A 43 24.73 -13.26 -15.42
N GLY A 44 23.76 -12.65 -16.10
CA GLY A 44 22.64 -13.39 -16.71
C GLY A 44 21.65 -14.00 -15.70
N ARG A 45 21.57 -13.47 -14.48
CA ARG A 45 20.74 -14.01 -13.38
C ARG A 45 19.27 -13.54 -13.36
N GLY A 46 18.84 -12.79 -14.37
CA GLY A 46 17.49 -12.20 -14.44
C GLY A 46 17.26 -10.98 -13.54
N PHE A 47 17.98 -10.88 -12.42
CA PHE A 47 17.88 -9.74 -11.49
C PHE A 47 19.19 -8.98 -11.36
N THR A 48 19.06 -7.68 -11.06
CA THR A 48 20.16 -6.87 -10.49
C THR A 48 19.66 -6.13 -9.26
N ALA A 49 20.58 -5.65 -8.41
CA ALA A 49 20.21 -4.88 -7.23
C ALA A 49 21.11 -3.65 -7.03
N GLU A 50 20.52 -2.61 -6.47
CA GLU A 50 21.19 -1.36 -6.04
C GLU A 50 21.02 -1.20 -4.54
N LEU A 51 22.10 -0.87 -3.83
CA LEU A 51 22.06 -0.59 -2.40
C LEU A 51 21.79 0.90 -2.17
N ALA A 52 20.98 1.24 -1.17
CA ALA A 52 20.52 2.61 -0.97
C ALA A 52 21.40 3.39 0.02
N ALA A 53 21.76 4.62 -0.36
CA ALA A 53 22.51 5.54 0.49
C ALA A 53 21.68 5.99 1.72
N PRO A 54 22.32 6.23 2.87
CA PRO A 54 21.67 6.94 3.98
C PRO A 54 21.54 8.44 3.66
N GLY A 55 20.71 9.15 4.42
CA GLY A 55 20.52 10.59 4.27
C GLY A 55 19.05 11.00 4.25
N PHE A 56 18.79 12.31 4.35
CA PHE A 56 17.44 12.88 4.42
C PHE A 56 16.62 12.22 5.56
N LEU A 57 15.55 11.49 5.22
CA LEU A 57 14.70 10.73 6.15
C LEU A 57 15.28 9.34 6.49
N PHE A 58 16.21 8.82 5.67
CA PHE A 58 16.75 7.47 5.78
C PHE A 58 18.02 7.43 6.62
N ARG A 59 17.83 7.61 7.94
CA ARG A 59 18.93 7.70 8.91
C ARG A 59 19.26 6.37 9.59
N ASP A 60 18.28 5.48 9.68
CA ASP A 60 18.45 4.23 10.42
C ASP A 60 19.27 3.23 9.59
N PRO A 61 20.25 2.54 10.20
CA PRO A 61 21.14 1.64 9.49
C PRO A 61 20.43 0.31 9.16
N VAL A 62 20.69 -0.20 7.97
CA VAL A 62 20.24 -1.52 7.50
C VAL A 62 21.46 -2.34 7.11
N ALA A 63 21.69 -3.44 7.82
CA ALA A 63 22.73 -4.39 7.44
C ALA A 63 22.26 -5.21 6.23
N ILE A 64 23.09 -5.34 5.19
CA ILE A 64 22.73 -6.07 3.97
C ILE A 64 23.79 -7.13 3.71
N ALA A 65 23.34 -8.33 3.35
CA ALA A 65 24.21 -9.44 2.98
C ALA A 65 23.63 -10.24 1.82
N LEU A 66 24.50 -10.95 1.10
CA LEU A 66 24.07 -12.02 0.20
C LEU A 66 24.06 -13.36 0.94
N ILE A 67 23.24 -14.28 0.47
CA ILE A 67 23.27 -15.69 0.84
C ILE A 67 23.59 -16.50 -0.41
N ASP A 68 24.73 -17.19 -0.36
CA ASP A 68 25.23 -18.12 -1.38
C ASP A 68 25.39 -19.49 -0.71
N ASP A 69 24.67 -20.54 -1.15
CA ASP A 69 24.77 -21.91 -0.59
C ASP A 69 24.78 -21.97 0.96
N ALA A 70 23.85 -21.24 1.59
CA ALA A 70 23.72 -21.08 3.04
C ALA A 70 24.89 -20.37 3.76
N THR A 71 25.84 -19.80 3.02
CA THR A 71 26.90 -18.92 3.54
C THR A 71 26.47 -17.48 3.42
N GLU A 72 26.64 -16.72 4.51
CA GLU A 72 26.38 -15.29 4.50
C GLU A 72 27.60 -14.51 4.04
N ARG A 73 27.40 -13.60 3.08
CA ARG A 73 28.41 -12.63 2.62
C ARG A 73 27.94 -11.20 2.88
N PRO A 74 28.42 -10.54 3.94
CA PRO A 74 28.09 -9.16 4.23
C PRO A 74 28.49 -8.22 3.10
N LEU A 75 27.65 -7.21 2.84
CA LEU A 75 27.93 -6.12 1.92
C LEU A 75 28.19 -4.86 2.76
N PRO A 76 29.44 -4.52 3.08
CA PRO A 76 29.75 -3.30 3.83
C PRO A 76 29.38 -2.06 3.01
N PHE A 77 29.09 -0.96 3.70
CA PHE A 77 28.81 0.31 3.05
C PHE A 77 30.01 0.80 2.23
N ASP A 78 29.76 1.16 0.97
CA ASP A 78 30.77 1.70 0.03
C ASP A 78 30.18 2.92 -0.67
N ALA A 79 30.59 4.13 -0.27
CA ALA A 79 30.19 5.37 -0.92
C ALA A 79 30.71 5.47 -2.37
N GLY A 80 31.72 4.67 -2.74
CA GLY A 80 32.28 4.61 -4.09
C GLY A 80 31.35 4.02 -5.14
N VAL A 81 30.22 3.41 -4.75
CA VAL A 81 29.17 2.97 -5.67
C VAL A 81 28.24 4.10 -6.11
N PHE A 82 28.37 5.31 -5.57
CA PHE A 82 27.51 6.43 -5.92
C PHE A 82 28.22 7.45 -6.82
N ASN A 83 27.44 8.05 -7.70
CA ASN A 83 27.71 9.32 -8.35
C ASN A 83 26.99 10.41 -7.57
N PHE A 84 27.70 11.49 -7.25
CA PHE A 84 27.16 12.68 -6.61
C PHE A 84 27.03 13.75 -7.69
N ASP A 85 25.83 14.32 -7.86
CA ASP A 85 25.62 15.36 -8.86
C ASP A 85 26.50 16.59 -8.54
N PRO A 86 27.39 17.02 -9.45
CA PRO A 86 28.32 18.11 -9.19
C PRO A 86 27.61 19.46 -9.00
N ALA A 87 26.35 19.59 -9.40
CA ALA A 87 25.56 20.79 -9.10
C ALA A 87 25.15 20.88 -7.62
N MET A 88 25.18 19.76 -6.89
CA MET A 88 24.67 19.63 -5.51
C MET A 88 25.74 19.24 -4.50
N PHE A 89 26.90 18.77 -4.97
CA PHE A 89 27.99 18.27 -4.16
C PHE A 89 29.35 18.72 -4.69
N ASP A 90 30.22 19.18 -3.78
CA ASP A 90 31.65 19.32 -4.07
C ASP A 90 32.33 17.95 -3.91
N ALA A 91 32.44 17.20 -5.01
CA ALA A 91 33.07 15.88 -5.00
C ALA A 91 34.57 15.90 -4.61
N ALA A 92 35.24 17.06 -4.65
CA ALA A 92 36.62 17.17 -4.20
C ALA A 92 36.74 17.29 -2.66
N SER A 93 35.64 17.58 -1.97
CA SER A 93 35.61 17.78 -0.51
C SER A 93 35.68 16.47 0.31
N PHE A 94 35.55 15.30 -0.33
CA PHE A 94 35.64 14.00 0.34
C PHE A 94 36.14 12.90 -0.62
N SER A 95 36.88 11.93 -0.09
CA SER A 95 37.15 10.66 -0.78
C SER A 95 36.04 9.63 -0.51
N SER A 96 35.88 8.64 -1.39
CA SER A 96 34.93 7.53 -1.15
C SER A 96 35.23 6.77 0.14
N ALA A 97 36.51 6.63 0.53
CA ALA A 97 36.89 5.98 1.78
C ALA A 97 36.39 6.77 3.00
N GLN A 98 36.62 8.09 3.03
CA GLN A 98 36.13 8.97 4.10
C GLN A 98 34.60 9.00 4.15
N ALA A 99 33.94 9.04 2.99
CA ALA A 99 32.48 9.02 2.92
C ALA A 99 31.88 7.67 3.32
N SER A 100 32.65 6.58 3.31
CA SER A 100 32.15 5.26 3.72
C SER A 100 32.28 5.01 5.23
N GLU A 101 33.18 5.73 5.90
CA GLU A 101 33.54 5.46 7.29
C GLU A 101 32.40 5.79 8.27
N GLY A 102 31.91 4.75 8.96
CA GLY A 102 30.90 4.90 10.01
C GLY A 102 29.45 4.99 9.51
N HIS A 103 29.23 4.81 8.21
CA HIS A 103 27.89 4.75 7.61
C HIS A 103 27.46 3.31 7.29
N ALA A 104 26.16 3.12 7.18
CA ALA A 104 25.52 1.90 6.75
C ALA A 104 24.52 2.19 5.63
N TRP A 105 24.14 1.13 4.90
CA TRP A 105 23.04 1.20 3.94
C TRP A 105 21.73 1.59 4.63
N SER A 106 20.79 2.11 3.85
CA SER A 106 19.43 2.41 4.33
C SER A 106 18.35 1.48 3.75
N GLY A 107 18.73 0.59 2.83
CA GLY A 107 17.81 -0.26 2.10
C GLY A 107 18.41 -0.74 0.77
N LEU A 108 17.55 -1.28 -0.10
CA LEU A 108 17.93 -1.74 -1.44
C LEU A 108 16.79 -1.60 -2.44
N ARG A 109 17.13 -1.61 -3.73
CA ARG A 109 16.23 -1.66 -4.88
C ARG A 109 16.54 -2.91 -5.69
N LEU A 110 15.49 -3.63 -6.09
CA LEU A 110 15.56 -4.76 -6.99
C LEU A 110 15.19 -4.31 -8.39
N ARG A 111 15.90 -4.86 -9.37
CA ARG A 111 15.66 -4.61 -10.79
C ARG A 111 15.46 -5.89 -11.56
N TYR A 112 14.56 -5.84 -12.54
CA TYR A 112 14.18 -6.96 -13.41
C TYR A 112 13.70 -6.42 -14.76
N PRO A 113 13.91 -7.13 -15.89
CA PRO A 113 13.43 -6.70 -17.20
C PRO A 113 11.92 -6.92 -17.35
N ILE A 114 11.13 -6.08 -16.67
CA ILE A 114 9.68 -6.26 -16.54
C ILE A 114 8.92 -5.76 -17.77
N ASP A 115 9.36 -4.66 -18.37
CA ASP A 115 8.70 -4.03 -19.52
C ASP A 115 9.34 -4.48 -20.84
N THR A 116 10.66 -4.37 -20.97
CA THR A 116 11.42 -4.85 -22.14
C THR A 116 12.62 -5.72 -21.73
N PRO A 117 13.00 -6.73 -22.54
CA PRO A 117 14.11 -7.64 -22.20
C PRO A 117 15.46 -6.95 -21.97
N GLU A 118 15.68 -5.79 -22.58
CA GLU A 118 16.97 -5.08 -22.58
C GLU A 118 17.15 -4.12 -21.40
N VAL A 119 16.07 -3.76 -20.70
CA VAL A 119 16.09 -2.70 -19.68
C VAL A 119 15.86 -3.32 -18.31
N MET A 120 16.79 -3.10 -17.39
CA MET A 120 16.63 -3.50 -15.99
C MET A 120 15.85 -2.44 -15.21
N ASP A 121 14.52 -2.51 -15.29
CA ASP A 121 13.61 -1.62 -14.57
C ASP A 121 13.64 -1.85 -13.07
N GLU A 122 13.39 -0.81 -12.29
CA GLU A 122 13.21 -0.95 -10.84
C GLU A 122 11.84 -1.57 -10.57
N VAL A 123 11.81 -2.72 -9.88
CA VAL A 123 10.57 -3.48 -9.66
C VAL A 123 10.14 -3.55 -8.20
N ALA A 124 11.08 -3.39 -7.26
CA ALA A 124 10.78 -3.31 -5.84
C ALA A 124 11.84 -2.51 -5.08
N VAL A 125 11.43 -1.88 -3.98
CA VAL A 125 12.30 -1.14 -3.07
C VAL A 125 11.96 -1.46 -1.62
N PHE A 126 12.98 -1.68 -0.80
CA PHE A 126 12.88 -1.92 0.64
C PHE A 126 13.70 -0.85 1.35
N GLN A 127 13.05 0.18 1.91
CA GLN A 127 13.73 1.34 2.47
C GLN A 127 12.81 2.13 3.41
N GLY A 128 13.33 2.50 4.58
CA GLY A 128 12.62 3.31 5.58
C GLY A 128 11.68 2.49 6.47
N ALA A 129 11.94 2.48 7.78
CA ALA A 129 11.26 1.60 8.73
C ALA A 129 11.11 0.16 8.15
N SER A 130 9.90 -0.40 8.13
CA SER A 130 9.62 -1.70 7.50
C SER A 130 8.85 -1.55 6.18
N TYR A 131 8.95 -0.40 5.52
CA TYR A 131 8.26 -0.14 4.26
C TYR A 131 8.94 -0.84 3.09
N PHE A 132 8.10 -1.28 2.15
CA PHE A 132 8.53 -1.72 0.85
C PHE A 132 7.46 -1.39 -0.20
N ARG A 133 7.89 -1.24 -1.45
CA ARG A 133 7.01 -0.99 -2.59
C ARG A 133 7.37 -1.94 -3.72
N ALA A 134 6.41 -2.21 -4.59
CA ALA A 134 6.67 -2.88 -5.85
C ALA A 134 5.83 -2.28 -6.97
N ILE A 135 6.24 -2.53 -8.21
CA ILE A 135 5.45 -2.21 -9.40
C ILE A 135 5.26 -3.47 -10.24
N ALA A 136 4.19 -3.48 -11.03
CA ALA A 136 3.97 -4.43 -12.10
C ALA A 136 4.21 -3.77 -13.46
N ARG A 137 4.25 -4.58 -14.53
CA ARG A 137 4.47 -4.11 -15.90
C ARG A 137 3.62 -2.88 -16.25
N GLY A 138 4.25 -1.84 -16.77
CA GLY A 138 3.60 -0.60 -17.21
C GLY A 138 3.09 0.33 -16.08
N LEU A 139 3.36 0.02 -14.82
CA LEU A 139 2.94 0.80 -13.65
C LEU A 139 4.10 1.59 -13.05
N SER A 140 3.78 2.59 -12.23
CA SER A 140 4.75 3.41 -11.48
C SER A 140 4.43 3.36 -9.99
N TYR A 141 5.44 3.55 -9.12
CA TYR A 141 5.24 3.50 -7.68
C TYR A 141 4.13 4.43 -7.19
N GLY A 142 3.29 3.96 -6.27
CA GLY A 142 2.31 4.76 -5.53
C GLY A 142 2.30 4.31 -4.07
N LEU A 143 1.27 3.55 -3.71
CA LEU A 143 1.13 2.96 -2.39
C LEU A 143 2.33 2.09 -1.98
N SER A 144 2.49 1.94 -0.67
CA SER A 144 3.50 1.10 -0.02
C SER A 144 2.85 -0.02 0.78
N ALA A 145 3.61 -1.07 1.05
CA ALA A 145 3.32 -2.05 2.09
C ALA A 145 4.30 -1.88 3.25
N ARG A 146 3.99 -2.42 4.42
CA ARG A 146 4.93 -2.49 5.56
C ARG A 146 5.02 -3.92 6.10
N GLY A 147 6.10 -4.21 6.82
CA GLY A 147 6.22 -5.48 7.52
C GLY A 147 5.17 -5.63 8.63
N LEU A 148 5.01 -4.59 9.45
CA LEU A 148 4.10 -4.59 10.61
C LEU A 148 3.67 -3.15 10.94
N ALA A 149 2.42 -2.99 11.35
CA ALA A 149 1.89 -1.76 11.93
C ALA A 149 1.54 -1.98 13.42
N ILE A 150 1.80 -1.01 14.29
CA ILE A 150 1.49 -1.11 15.73
C ILE A 150 0.91 0.22 16.21
N GLY A 151 -0.35 0.20 16.63
CA GLY A 151 -1.02 1.38 17.19
C GLY A 151 -1.43 2.43 16.16
N THR A 152 -1.41 2.11 14.86
CA THR A 152 -1.90 3.00 13.79
C THR A 152 -3.36 3.37 14.01
N GLY A 153 -3.66 4.66 13.95
CA GLY A 153 -5.00 5.20 14.23
C GLY A 153 -5.44 5.12 15.69
N SER A 154 -4.56 4.73 16.61
CA SER A 154 -4.85 4.74 18.04
C SER A 154 -4.60 6.12 18.68
N PRO A 155 -5.13 6.38 19.89
CA PRO A 155 -4.79 7.60 20.65
C PRO A 155 -3.33 7.67 21.11
N ARG A 156 -2.59 6.55 21.06
CA ARG A 156 -1.17 6.50 21.42
C ARG A 156 -0.33 6.74 20.17
N PRO A 157 0.90 7.30 20.30
CA PRO A 157 1.82 7.39 19.18
C PRO A 157 2.03 6.03 18.51
N GLU A 158 1.93 6.00 17.19
CA GLU A 158 2.23 4.81 16.40
C GLU A 158 3.69 4.39 16.61
N GLU A 159 3.90 3.09 16.81
CA GLU A 159 5.22 2.50 16.80
C GLU A 159 5.53 2.04 15.37
N PHE A 160 6.70 2.41 14.86
CA PHE A 160 7.15 2.07 13.51
C PHE A 160 8.26 1.00 13.56
N PRO A 161 7.93 -0.29 13.46
CA PRO A 161 8.92 -1.34 13.31
C PRO A 161 9.79 -1.15 12.07
N ALA A 162 11.08 -1.49 12.18
CA ALA A 162 12.05 -1.30 11.11
C ALA A 162 12.68 -2.61 10.64
N PHE A 163 12.92 -2.75 9.34
CA PHE A 163 13.82 -3.79 8.84
C PHE A 163 15.27 -3.37 9.11
N THR A 164 15.93 -4.08 10.01
CA THR A 164 17.30 -3.75 10.47
C THR A 164 18.36 -4.57 9.74
N ARG A 165 17.96 -5.70 9.13
CA ARG A 165 18.82 -6.55 8.32
C ARG A 165 18.06 -7.15 7.15
N LEU A 166 18.69 -7.13 5.99
CA LEU A 166 18.19 -7.74 4.75
C LEU A 166 19.21 -8.76 4.24
N TRP A 167 18.72 -9.89 3.78
CA TRP A 167 19.53 -10.86 3.05
C TRP A 167 18.92 -11.12 1.70
N LEU A 168 19.75 -11.04 0.66
CA LEU A 168 19.36 -11.42 -0.69
C LEU A 168 19.94 -12.80 -0.98
N GLN A 169 19.07 -13.77 -1.27
CA GLN A 169 19.55 -15.03 -1.83
C GLN A 169 20.01 -14.75 -3.27
N THR A 170 21.23 -15.16 -3.61
CA THR A 170 21.75 -14.98 -4.96
C THR A 170 20.86 -15.75 -5.96
N PRO A 171 20.28 -15.07 -6.96
CA PRO A 171 19.41 -15.72 -7.93
C PRO A 171 20.21 -16.65 -8.84
N GLU A 172 19.59 -17.77 -9.23
CA GLU A 172 20.14 -18.65 -10.26
C GLU A 172 20.21 -17.95 -11.63
N PRO A 173 21.09 -18.40 -12.54
CA PRO A 173 21.06 -17.95 -13.93
C PRO A 173 19.65 -18.03 -14.54
N GLY A 174 19.16 -16.93 -15.13
CA GLY A 174 17.82 -16.85 -15.72
C GLY A 174 16.65 -16.87 -14.75
N ALA A 175 16.87 -16.62 -13.44
CA ALA A 175 15.79 -16.65 -12.46
C ALA A 175 14.66 -15.65 -12.78
N ALA A 176 13.42 -16.12 -12.64
CA ALA A 176 12.19 -15.31 -12.74
C ALA A 176 11.63 -14.91 -11.37
N GLU A 177 12.27 -15.34 -10.28
CA GLU A 177 11.93 -14.99 -8.92
C GLU A 177 13.18 -14.75 -8.08
N ILE A 178 13.06 -13.94 -7.03
CA ILE A 178 14.14 -13.69 -6.07
C ILE A 178 13.63 -13.81 -4.64
N THR A 179 14.47 -14.40 -3.77
CA THR A 179 14.18 -14.50 -2.35
C THR A 179 14.93 -13.42 -1.57
N LEU A 180 14.18 -12.64 -0.79
CA LEU A 180 14.69 -11.65 0.15
C LEU A 180 14.23 -12.05 1.57
N LEU A 181 15.17 -12.14 2.51
CA LEU A 181 14.88 -12.33 3.92
C LEU A 181 15.04 -10.99 4.65
N ALA A 182 14.22 -10.73 5.64
CA ALA A 182 14.33 -9.52 6.45
C ALA A 182 14.17 -9.80 7.95
N LEU A 183 14.98 -9.13 8.76
CA LEU A 183 14.83 -9.06 10.20
C LEU A 183 14.19 -7.73 10.56
N LEU A 184 13.05 -7.81 11.24
CA LEU A 184 12.32 -6.65 11.75
C LEU A 184 12.60 -6.50 13.24
N ASP A 185 12.78 -5.26 13.70
CA ASP A 185 12.90 -4.96 15.12
C ASP A 185 12.21 -3.65 15.51
N SER A 186 11.68 -3.61 16.73
CA SER A 186 10.94 -2.48 17.28
C SER A 186 10.86 -2.57 18.82
N PRO A 187 10.47 -1.49 19.53
CA PRO A 187 10.25 -1.56 20.98
C PRO A 187 9.38 -2.73 21.45
N SER A 188 8.33 -3.08 20.69
CA SER A 188 7.36 -4.10 21.08
C SER A 188 7.58 -5.46 20.43
N VAL A 189 8.16 -5.54 19.23
CA VAL A 189 8.18 -6.78 18.43
C VAL A 189 9.51 -6.95 17.70
N ALA A 190 10.04 -8.17 17.72
CA ALA A 190 11.02 -8.62 16.74
C ALA A 190 10.34 -9.54 15.73
N GLY A 191 10.66 -9.41 14.45
CA GLY A 191 10.05 -10.18 13.37
C GLY A 191 11.09 -10.79 12.42
N ALA A 192 10.72 -11.87 11.74
CA ALA A 192 11.50 -12.45 10.64
C ALA A 192 10.59 -12.67 9.45
N TYR A 193 11.05 -12.28 8.26
CA TYR A 193 10.29 -12.31 7.03
C TYR A 193 11.07 -13.05 5.94
N ALA A 194 10.35 -13.80 5.12
CA ALA A 194 10.82 -14.29 3.83
C ALA A 194 9.86 -13.81 2.74
N PHE A 195 10.40 -13.12 1.74
CA PHE A 195 9.71 -12.64 0.56
C PHE A 195 10.21 -13.44 -0.63
N THR A 196 9.30 -14.05 -1.39
CA THR A 196 9.60 -14.58 -2.73
C THR A 196 8.89 -13.70 -3.76
N ILE A 197 9.68 -12.96 -4.54
CA ILE A 197 9.21 -11.86 -5.39
C ILE A 197 9.27 -12.28 -6.85
N ARG A 198 8.14 -12.16 -7.56
CA ARG A 198 7.96 -12.54 -8.97
C ARG A 198 7.45 -11.34 -9.77
N PRO A 199 8.32 -10.53 -10.38
CA PRO A 199 7.90 -9.43 -11.24
C PRO A 199 7.26 -9.93 -12.54
N GLY A 200 6.23 -9.24 -13.01
CA GLY A 200 5.53 -9.63 -14.24
C GLY A 200 4.41 -8.67 -14.64
N LEU A 201 3.42 -9.17 -15.40
CA LEU A 201 2.17 -8.43 -15.66
C LEU A 201 1.52 -7.99 -14.34
N GLU A 202 1.59 -8.89 -13.37
CA GLU A 202 1.41 -8.61 -11.95
C GLU A 202 2.74 -8.93 -11.27
N THR A 203 3.08 -8.17 -10.24
CA THR A 203 4.22 -8.52 -9.38
C THR A 203 3.67 -9.20 -8.13
N VAL A 204 4.01 -10.47 -7.97
CA VAL A 204 3.51 -11.29 -6.86
C VAL A 204 4.60 -11.50 -5.82
N MET A 205 4.28 -11.26 -4.56
CA MET A 205 5.15 -11.52 -3.41
C MET A 205 4.49 -12.53 -2.48
N ASP A 206 5.06 -13.73 -2.38
CA ASP A 206 4.69 -14.63 -1.29
C ASP A 206 5.47 -14.22 -0.03
N VAL A 207 4.76 -13.88 1.04
CA VAL A 207 5.33 -13.38 2.30
C VAL A 207 5.07 -14.37 3.42
N ARG A 208 6.14 -14.78 4.10
CA ARG A 208 6.10 -15.57 5.33
C ARG A 208 6.68 -14.73 6.46
N ALA A 209 5.86 -14.43 7.46
CA ALA A 209 6.24 -13.63 8.62
C ALA A 209 6.15 -14.44 9.92
N VAL A 210 7.15 -14.27 10.79
CA VAL A 210 7.14 -14.75 12.17
C VAL A 210 7.36 -13.56 13.08
N LEU A 211 6.36 -13.23 13.90
CA LEU A 211 6.37 -12.12 14.84
C LEU A 211 6.57 -12.66 16.27
N ALA A 212 7.52 -12.08 16.99
CA ALA A 212 7.85 -12.43 18.36
C ALA A 212 7.71 -11.17 19.23
N PRO A 213 6.57 -10.98 19.91
CA PRO A 213 6.35 -9.83 20.77
C PRO A 213 7.21 -9.91 22.04
N ARG A 214 7.80 -8.76 22.42
CA ARG A 214 8.48 -8.50 23.71
C ARG A 214 7.48 -8.26 24.84
N ARG A 215 6.31 -7.73 24.48
CA ARG A 215 5.16 -7.44 25.33
C ARG A 215 3.89 -7.76 24.55
N ASP A 216 2.76 -7.90 25.25
CA ASP A 216 1.48 -8.11 24.57
C ASP A 216 1.14 -6.91 23.67
N VAL A 217 0.75 -7.20 22.42
CA VAL A 217 0.40 -6.18 21.42
C VAL A 217 -1.03 -6.39 20.97
N ALA A 218 -1.95 -5.55 21.46
CA ALA A 218 -3.38 -5.62 21.15
C ALA A 218 -3.76 -4.90 19.84
N ASP A 219 -2.89 -4.03 19.34
CA ASP A 219 -3.15 -3.13 18.20
C ASP A 219 -2.20 -3.39 17.02
N ALA A 220 -1.85 -4.65 16.81
CA ALA A 220 -1.06 -5.10 15.66
C ALA A 220 -1.87 -5.02 14.36
N GLY A 221 -1.24 -4.55 13.29
CA GLY A 221 -1.73 -4.57 11.92
C GLY A 221 -0.87 -5.46 11.04
N ILE A 222 -1.45 -6.57 10.59
CA ILE A 222 -0.84 -7.59 9.74
C ILE A 222 -1.07 -7.26 8.27
N ALA A 223 -0.03 -7.48 7.45
CA ALA A 223 0.03 -7.14 6.02
C ALA A 223 -0.47 -5.70 5.74
N PRO A 224 0.10 -4.68 6.41
CA PRO A 224 -0.33 -3.30 6.25
C PRO A 224 0.01 -2.74 4.87
N LEU A 225 -0.95 -2.03 4.30
CA LEU A 225 -0.84 -1.20 3.10
C LEU A 225 -1.00 0.27 3.50
N THR A 226 -0.28 1.16 2.83
CA THR A 226 -0.28 2.60 3.07
C THR A 226 -0.33 3.32 1.74
N SER A 227 -1.25 4.27 1.59
CA SER A 227 -1.49 5.01 0.36
C SER A 227 -1.80 6.46 0.66
N MET A 228 -1.90 7.27 -0.39
CA MET A 228 -2.37 8.64 -0.34
C MET A 228 -3.71 8.80 -1.08
N TYR A 229 -4.62 9.56 -0.49
CA TYR A 229 -5.82 10.09 -1.13
C TYR A 229 -6.03 11.54 -0.68
N TRP A 230 -5.93 12.48 -1.62
CA TRP A 230 -6.18 13.90 -1.32
C TRP A 230 -7.61 14.32 -1.70
N PHE A 231 -8.02 14.12 -2.95
CA PHE A 231 -9.36 14.46 -3.42
C PHE A 231 -9.77 13.75 -4.71
N SER A 232 -11.08 13.71 -4.95
CA SER A 232 -11.68 13.27 -6.22
C SER A 232 -13.10 13.83 -6.37
N ALA A 233 -13.88 13.33 -7.34
CA ALA A 233 -15.31 13.65 -7.44
C ALA A 233 -16.15 13.13 -6.25
N LEU A 234 -15.60 12.26 -5.40
CA LEU A 234 -16.22 11.83 -4.13
C LEU A 234 -16.12 12.94 -3.06
N ASP A 235 -14.96 13.60 -2.98
CA ASP A 235 -14.76 14.74 -2.11
C ASP A 235 -13.70 15.70 -2.67
N ARG A 236 -14.14 16.90 -3.05
CA ARG A 236 -13.31 18.02 -3.51
C ARG A 236 -13.82 19.38 -3.05
N ARG A 237 -14.67 19.42 -2.01
CA ARG A 237 -15.39 20.65 -1.62
C ARG A 237 -14.47 21.78 -1.16
N ALA A 238 -13.34 21.45 -0.55
CA ALA A 238 -12.39 22.39 0.02
C ALA A 238 -11.04 22.38 -0.73
N VAL A 239 -11.04 22.02 -2.02
CA VAL A 239 -9.82 21.85 -2.81
C VAL A 239 -9.82 22.83 -3.98
N ASP A 240 -8.78 23.66 -4.02
CA ASP A 240 -8.44 24.56 -5.11
C ASP A 240 -7.23 24.00 -5.88
N ASP A 241 -7.49 23.01 -6.72
CA ASP A 241 -6.48 22.36 -7.57
C ASP A 241 -7.05 22.21 -8.98
N HIS A 242 -6.19 22.40 -9.98
CA HIS A 242 -6.54 22.32 -11.40
C HIS A 242 -6.82 20.88 -11.87
N ARG A 243 -6.31 19.88 -11.15
CA ARG A 243 -6.52 18.45 -11.42
C ARG A 243 -7.91 18.01 -11.03
N SER A 244 -8.38 16.93 -11.63
CA SER A 244 -9.72 16.38 -11.35
C SER A 244 -9.76 15.44 -10.14
N ALA A 245 -8.63 14.78 -9.86
CA ALA A 245 -8.41 13.93 -8.71
C ALA A 245 -6.91 13.78 -8.45
N VAL A 246 -6.54 13.52 -7.19
CA VAL A 246 -5.16 13.27 -6.75
C VAL A 246 -5.19 12.19 -5.67
N HIS A 247 -4.75 10.98 -6.04
CA HIS A 247 -4.66 9.83 -5.14
C HIS A 247 -3.89 8.67 -5.77
N ASP A 248 -3.26 7.84 -4.94
CA ASP A 248 -2.59 6.59 -5.32
C ASP A 248 -3.52 5.37 -5.26
N SER A 249 -4.69 5.50 -4.62
CA SER A 249 -5.75 4.49 -4.54
C SER A 249 -7.11 5.18 -4.43
N ASP A 250 -8.19 4.55 -4.88
CA ASP A 250 -9.56 5.08 -4.83
C ASP A 250 -10.49 4.29 -3.90
N GLY A 251 -10.08 3.12 -3.43
CA GLY A 251 -10.86 2.39 -2.43
C GLY A 251 -10.15 1.20 -1.80
N LEU A 252 -10.74 0.72 -0.71
CA LEU A 252 -10.46 -0.57 -0.10
C LEU A 252 -11.41 -1.61 -0.72
N ALA A 253 -10.84 -2.61 -1.39
CA ALA A 253 -11.55 -3.80 -1.84
C ALA A 253 -11.35 -4.94 -0.83
N MET A 254 -12.38 -5.76 -0.61
CA MET A 254 -12.32 -6.92 0.28
C MET A 254 -13.10 -8.10 -0.29
N LEU A 255 -12.60 -9.30 -0.02
CA LEU A 255 -13.32 -10.55 -0.13
C LEU A 255 -13.38 -11.18 1.27
N THR A 256 -14.56 -11.12 1.89
CA THR A 256 -14.73 -11.55 3.28
C THR A 256 -14.61 -13.07 3.43
N GLY A 257 -14.47 -13.56 4.65
CA GLY A 257 -14.48 -15.00 4.95
C GLY A 257 -15.76 -15.70 4.44
N LEU A 258 -16.89 -14.99 4.51
CA LEU A 258 -18.19 -15.43 3.99
C LEU A 258 -18.33 -15.31 2.47
N GLY A 259 -17.33 -14.76 1.78
CA GLY A 259 -17.31 -14.62 0.31
C GLY A 259 -18.05 -13.39 -0.21
N GLU A 260 -18.42 -12.43 0.65
CA GLU A 260 -18.94 -11.14 0.21
C GLU A 260 -17.81 -10.30 -0.38
N ARG A 261 -18.08 -9.66 -1.52
CA ARG A 261 -17.18 -8.67 -2.12
C ARG A 261 -17.63 -7.30 -1.70
N VAL A 262 -16.71 -6.53 -1.14
CA VAL A 262 -16.98 -5.20 -0.62
C VAL A 262 -16.05 -4.20 -1.29
N TRP A 263 -16.63 -3.09 -1.71
CA TRP A 263 -15.92 -1.90 -2.15
C TRP A 263 -16.21 -0.73 -1.22
N ARG A 264 -15.19 -0.27 -0.52
CA ARG A 264 -15.22 0.91 0.35
C ARG A 264 -14.40 2.02 -0.31
N PRO A 265 -15.01 2.97 -1.06
CA PRO A 265 -14.29 4.13 -1.55
C PRO A 265 -13.63 4.85 -0.38
N ILE A 266 -12.34 5.16 -0.49
CA ILE A 266 -11.61 5.89 0.55
C ILE A 266 -11.82 7.39 0.40
N ASN A 267 -11.66 8.13 1.49
CA ASN A 267 -11.88 9.56 1.52
C ASN A 267 -10.78 10.31 2.31
N ASN A 268 -10.78 11.63 2.20
CA ASN A 268 -9.94 12.54 2.99
C ASN A 268 -10.83 13.29 4.01
N PRO A 269 -11.08 12.70 5.20
CA PRO A 269 -12.00 13.26 6.18
C PRO A 269 -11.44 14.52 6.85
N SER A 270 -12.30 15.29 7.53
CA SER A 270 -11.90 16.45 8.33
C SER A 270 -11.28 16.09 9.68
N ALA A 271 -11.55 14.88 10.17
CA ALA A 271 -11.01 14.32 11.40
C ALA A 271 -10.61 12.85 11.18
N LEU A 272 -9.64 12.35 11.94
CA LEU A 272 -9.19 10.95 11.89
C LEU A 272 -10.37 9.98 11.92
N GLN A 273 -10.48 9.11 10.92
CA GLN A 273 -11.47 8.05 10.86
C GLN A 273 -10.79 6.69 10.96
N VAL A 274 -11.40 5.81 11.76
CA VAL A 274 -11.04 4.39 11.79
C VAL A 274 -12.31 3.59 11.49
N SER A 275 -12.23 2.69 10.52
CA SER A 275 -13.30 1.75 10.17
C SER A 275 -12.78 0.33 10.38
N ALA A 276 -13.57 -0.52 11.02
CA ALA A 276 -13.22 -1.92 11.27
C ALA A 276 -14.31 -2.82 10.68
N PHE A 277 -13.92 -3.65 9.71
CA PHE A 277 -14.77 -4.64 9.06
C PHE A 277 -14.50 -5.99 9.71
N ALA A 278 -15.31 -6.32 10.73
CA ALA A 278 -15.18 -7.57 11.47
C ALA A 278 -15.36 -8.78 10.54
N ASP A 279 -14.48 -9.76 10.66
CA ASP A 279 -14.48 -10.95 9.83
C ASP A 279 -13.84 -12.14 10.59
N ASP A 280 -14.02 -13.34 10.06
CA ASP A 280 -13.32 -14.55 10.47
C ASP A 280 -12.73 -15.22 9.24
N ASN A 281 -11.40 -15.29 9.18
CA ASN A 281 -10.63 -15.77 8.03
C ASN A 281 -10.92 -14.97 6.74
N PRO A 282 -10.52 -13.69 6.66
CA PRO A 282 -10.70 -12.89 5.44
C PRO A 282 -9.98 -13.58 4.28
N ARG A 283 -10.66 -13.69 3.12
CA ARG A 283 -10.07 -14.34 1.94
C ARG A 283 -9.12 -13.40 1.22
N ALA A 284 -9.43 -12.11 1.18
CA ALA A 284 -8.52 -11.09 0.68
C ALA A 284 -8.96 -9.66 1.06
N PHE A 285 -8.01 -8.73 1.03
CA PHE A 285 -8.26 -7.30 1.13
C PHE A 285 -7.15 -6.49 0.46
N GLY A 286 -7.43 -5.26 0.03
CA GLY A 286 -6.40 -4.45 -0.61
C GLY A 286 -6.81 -3.03 -0.93
N LEU A 287 -5.82 -2.15 -1.05
CA LEU A 287 -6.02 -0.81 -1.59
C LEU A 287 -5.92 -0.87 -3.11
N ALA A 288 -6.96 -0.42 -3.78
CA ALA A 288 -7.07 -0.49 -5.23
C ALA A 288 -7.18 0.90 -5.85
N GLN A 289 -6.79 0.96 -7.11
CA GLN A 289 -6.93 2.12 -7.99
C GLN A 289 -7.71 1.64 -9.22
N ARG A 290 -9.02 1.90 -9.29
CA ARG A 290 -9.89 1.51 -10.41
C ARG A 290 -9.87 2.54 -11.53
N GLN A 291 -9.66 3.81 -11.21
CA GLN A 291 -9.56 4.86 -12.22
C GLN A 291 -8.19 4.85 -12.92
N ARG A 292 -8.19 4.49 -14.22
CA ARG A 292 -6.99 4.30 -15.06
C ARG A 292 -6.88 5.27 -16.24
N ALA A 293 -7.88 6.14 -16.44
CA ALA A 293 -7.83 7.11 -17.52
C ALA A 293 -6.98 8.32 -17.12
N PHE A 294 -6.02 8.71 -17.97
CA PHE A 294 -5.23 9.94 -17.76
C PHE A 294 -6.12 11.17 -17.52
N GLY A 295 -7.21 11.31 -18.29
CA GLY A 295 -8.14 12.44 -18.18
C GLY A 295 -8.88 12.56 -16.84
N ALA A 296 -8.82 11.53 -15.98
CA ALA A 296 -9.36 11.62 -14.63
C ALA A 296 -8.43 12.34 -13.64
N TYR A 297 -7.14 12.46 -13.97
CA TYR A 297 -6.13 13.11 -13.15
C TYR A 297 -5.57 14.36 -13.83
N ASN A 298 -5.24 14.26 -15.13
CA ASN A 298 -4.56 15.29 -15.93
C ASN A 298 -3.20 15.72 -15.37
N ASP A 299 -2.46 14.78 -14.80
CA ASP A 299 -1.13 15.02 -14.24
C ASP A 299 -0.06 14.29 -15.06
N ALA A 300 0.72 15.05 -15.85
CA ALA A 300 1.74 14.50 -16.74
C ALA A 300 3.03 14.07 -16.01
N GLU A 301 3.23 14.53 -14.77
CA GLU A 301 4.43 14.27 -13.99
C GLU A 301 4.21 13.09 -13.03
N ALA A 302 3.19 13.19 -12.17
CA ALA A 302 2.93 12.19 -11.14
C ALA A 302 2.31 10.90 -11.70
N ARG A 303 1.55 10.99 -12.80
CA ARG A 303 0.95 9.83 -13.50
C ARG A 303 0.13 8.90 -12.58
N TYR A 304 -0.77 9.49 -11.79
CA TYR A 304 -1.60 8.78 -10.81
C TYR A 304 -2.42 7.62 -11.38
N GLU A 305 -2.77 7.67 -12.66
CA GLU A 305 -3.48 6.60 -13.35
C GLU A 305 -2.65 5.30 -13.48
N ARG A 306 -1.33 5.39 -13.33
CA ARG A 306 -0.38 4.27 -13.42
C ARG A 306 0.03 3.68 -12.06
N ARG A 307 -0.52 4.16 -10.95
CA ARG A 307 -0.17 3.66 -9.60
C ARG A 307 -0.73 2.25 -9.36
N PRO A 308 0.00 1.29 -8.79
CA PRO A 308 -0.51 -0.06 -8.59
C PRO A 308 -1.67 -0.11 -7.60
N SER A 309 -2.52 -1.10 -7.75
CA SER A 309 -3.30 -1.67 -6.65
C SER A 309 -2.44 -2.70 -5.92
N ALA A 310 -2.72 -2.93 -4.63
CA ALA A 310 -2.11 -3.99 -3.85
C ALA A 310 -3.17 -4.84 -3.16
N TRP A 311 -3.07 -6.16 -3.35
CA TRP A 311 -4.05 -7.15 -2.93
C TRP A 311 -3.40 -8.20 -2.02
N VAL A 312 -3.86 -8.30 -0.78
CA VAL A 312 -3.40 -9.27 0.22
C VAL A 312 -4.35 -10.46 0.22
N GLU A 313 -3.81 -11.65 0.02
CA GLU A 313 -4.51 -12.92 0.11
C GLU A 313 -3.88 -13.75 1.24
N PRO A 314 -4.53 -13.84 2.41
CA PRO A 314 -4.10 -14.73 3.49
C PRO A 314 -3.91 -16.17 3.02
N VAL A 315 -2.85 -16.82 3.48
CA VAL A 315 -2.62 -18.26 3.29
C VAL A 315 -2.83 -18.96 4.63
N GLY A 316 -3.88 -19.79 4.68
CA GLY A 316 -4.37 -20.42 5.89
C GLY A 316 -5.31 -19.50 6.68
N ASP A 317 -5.73 -20.00 7.84
CA ASP A 317 -6.75 -19.36 8.67
C ASP A 317 -6.12 -18.29 9.58
N TRP A 318 -6.55 -17.04 9.42
CA TRP A 318 -6.12 -15.90 10.25
C TRP A 318 -7.00 -15.70 11.48
N GLY A 319 -8.07 -16.47 11.61
CA GLY A 319 -9.04 -16.44 12.69
C GLY A 319 -9.89 -15.18 12.73
N PRO A 320 -10.52 -14.89 13.88
CA PRO A 320 -11.36 -13.72 14.06
C PRO A 320 -10.53 -12.44 14.16
N GLY A 321 -11.05 -11.36 13.60
CA GLY A 321 -10.43 -10.04 13.63
C GLY A 321 -11.20 -9.03 12.80
N ALA A 322 -10.49 -8.05 12.24
CA ALA A 322 -11.09 -7.10 11.33
C ALA A 322 -10.09 -6.57 10.29
N VAL A 323 -10.54 -6.41 9.05
CA VAL A 323 -9.85 -5.51 8.12
C VAL A 323 -10.09 -4.09 8.65
N THR A 324 -9.02 -3.36 8.95
CA THR A 324 -9.07 -2.01 9.51
C THR A 324 -8.59 -1.01 8.47
N LEU A 325 -9.37 0.06 8.27
CA LEU A 325 -9.05 1.20 7.42
C LEU A 325 -8.88 2.44 8.32
N VAL A 326 -7.76 3.13 8.17
CA VAL A 326 -7.45 4.40 8.83
C VAL A 326 -7.36 5.49 7.77
N GLU A 327 -8.15 6.54 7.92
CA GLU A 327 -8.19 7.70 7.02
C GLU A 327 -7.82 8.96 7.83
N ILE A 328 -6.65 9.51 7.54
CA ILE A 328 -6.05 10.65 8.24
C ILE A 328 -6.32 11.92 7.42
N PRO A 329 -6.74 13.04 8.04
CA PRO A 329 -6.89 14.30 7.33
C PRO A 329 -5.57 14.75 6.72
N THR A 330 -5.57 15.12 5.44
CA THR A 330 -4.43 15.71 4.76
C THR A 330 -4.84 16.91 3.89
N ASN A 331 -3.91 17.84 3.71
CA ASN A 331 -4.00 18.94 2.76
C ASN A 331 -2.91 18.87 1.68
N SER A 332 -2.20 17.74 1.58
CA SER A 332 -1.05 17.57 0.71
C SER A 332 -1.00 16.16 0.12
N GLU A 333 -0.57 16.08 -1.14
CA GLU A 333 -0.32 14.81 -1.85
C GLU A 333 0.98 14.11 -1.42
N PHE A 334 1.85 14.79 -0.66
CA PHE A 334 3.15 14.24 -0.25
C PHE A 334 3.07 13.37 1.01
N ASN A 335 1.96 13.42 1.73
CA ASN A 335 1.75 12.66 2.95
C ASN A 335 0.77 11.52 2.69
N ASP A 336 1.24 10.28 2.84
CA ASP A 336 0.36 9.12 2.91
C ASP A 336 -0.60 9.28 4.09
N ASN A 337 -1.90 9.15 3.81
CA ASN A 337 -2.96 9.40 4.77
C ASN A 337 -3.99 8.27 4.86
N ILE A 338 -3.76 7.18 4.13
CA ILE A 338 -4.62 6.00 4.09
C ILE A 338 -3.81 4.79 4.54
N VAL A 339 -4.34 4.03 5.51
CA VAL A 339 -3.72 2.78 5.94
C VAL A 339 -4.77 1.68 6.01
N ALA A 340 -4.48 0.51 5.45
CA ALA A 340 -5.33 -0.68 5.55
C ALA A 340 -4.53 -1.90 6.04
N PHE A 341 -5.06 -2.68 6.97
CA PHE A 341 -4.40 -3.88 7.51
C PHE A 341 -5.41 -4.84 8.13
N TRP A 342 -5.01 -6.10 8.33
CA TRP A 342 -5.74 -7.02 9.20
C TRP A 342 -5.36 -6.80 10.66
N ARG A 343 -6.34 -6.61 11.54
CA ARG A 343 -6.17 -6.57 12.99
C ARG A 343 -6.72 -7.88 13.58
N PRO A 344 -5.86 -8.76 14.14
CA PRO A 344 -6.33 -9.93 14.88
C PRO A 344 -7.23 -9.52 16.05
N GLY A 345 -8.28 -10.30 16.32
CA GLY A 345 -9.20 -10.04 17.43
C GLY A 345 -8.56 -10.30 18.80
N ALA A 346 -7.61 -11.21 18.87
CA ALA A 346 -6.80 -11.48 20.05
C ALA A 346 -5.44 -10.75 19.97
N PRO A 347 -4.89 -10.25 21.11
CA PRO A 347 -3.55 -9.68 21.13
C PRO A 347 -2.47 -10.67 20.71
N LEU A 348 -1.40 -10.16 20.11
CA LEU A 348 -0.17 -10.94 19.96
C LEU A 348 0.51 -11.03 21.32
N THR A 349 0.45 -12.19 21.96
CA THR A 349 1.01 -12.42 23.30
C THR A 349 2.54 -12.47 23.30
N ALA A 350 3.14 -11.92 24.34
CA ALA A 350 4.59 -11.95 24.57
C ALA A 350 5.14 -13.37 24.71
N GLY A 351 6.38 -13.58 24.29
CA GLY A 351 7.10 -14.86 24.47
C GLY A 351 6.67 -15.99 23.52
N THR A 352 5.58 -15.82 22.78
CA THR A 352 5.10 -16.76 21.75
C THR A 352 5.36 -16.22 20.35
N ALA A 353 5.72 -17.11 19.41
CA ALA A 353 5.87 -16.76 18.01
C ALA A 353 4.54 -16.86 17.27
N HIS A 354 4.12 -15.77 16.64
CA HIS A 354 2.91 -15.68 15.81
C HIS A 354 3.29 -15.73 14.34
N ARG A 355 2.59 -16.54 13.54
CA ARG A 355 2.95 -16.80 12.14
C ARG A 355 1.86 -16.29 11.21
N PHE A 356 2.25 -15.55 10.19
CA PHE A 356 1.36 -15.06 9.15
C PHE A 356 1.98 -15.36 7.80
N THR A 357 1.22 -16.04 6.94
CA THR A 357 1.60 -16.25 5.54
C THR A 357 0.53 -15.60 4.67
N TYR A 358 0.95 -14.90 3.64
CA TYR A 358 0.05 -14.27 2.68
C TYR A 358 0.74 -14.09 1.34
N ARG A 359 -0.07 -13.97 0.29
CA ARG A 359 0.35 -13.47 -1.00
C ARG A 359 -0.01 -12.00 -1.10
N LEU A 360 0.91 -11.19 -1.62
CA LEU A 360 0.71 -9.79 -1.91
C LEU A 360 0.91 -9.57 -3.41
N THR A 361 -0.16 -9.20 -4.11
CA THR A 361 -0.15 -8.97 -5.55
C THR A 361 -0.24 -7.49 -5.85
N TRP A 362 0.75 -6.98 -6.58
CA TRP A 362 0.79 -5.64 -7.14
C TRP A 362 0.33 -5.69 -8.59
N SER A 363 -0.69 -4.93 -8.96
CA SER A 363 -1.35 -5.06 -10.27
C SER A 363 -2.10 -3.79 -10.68
N ALA A 364 -2.57 -3.74 -11.92
CA ALA A 364 -3.43 -2.65 -12.39
C ALA A 364 -4.86 -2.71 -11.79
N SER A 365 -5.29 -3.86 -11.32
CA SER A 365 -6.56 -4.06 -10.64
C SER A 365 -6.45 -5.30 -9.76
N PRO A 366 -7.13 -5.35 -8.60
CA PRO A 366 -7.19 -6.58 -7.80
C PRO A 366 -7.52 -7.79 -8.66
N PRO A 367 -6.78 -8.92 -8.54
CA PRO A 367 -6.97 -10.12 -9.36
C PRO A 367 -8.22 -10.93 -8.94
N ASP A 368 -9.36 -10.26 -8.78
CA ASP A 368 -10.64 -10.89 -8.47
C ASP A 368 -11.45 -11.13 -9.75
N GLY A 369 -11.48 -12.40 -10.19
CA GLY A 369 -12.15 -12.87 -11.40
C GLY A 369 -13.69 -12.96 -11.31
N ALA A 370 -14.30 -12.23 -10.37
CA ALA A 370 -15.74 -12.27 -10.14
C ALA A 370 -16.55 -11.85 -11.37
N GLY A 371 -17.56 -12.65 -11.72
CA GLY A 371 -18.60 -12.26 -12.68
C GLY A 371 -19.67 -11.34 -12.08
N LEU A 372 -19.29 -10.43 -11.17
CA LEU A 372 -20.19 -9.44 -10.56
C LEU A 372 -19.95 -8.06 -11.17
N ALA A 373 -21.00 -7.23 -11.20
CA ALA A 373 -20.85 -5.82 -11.52
C ALA A 373 -19.95 -5.13 -10.48
N GLN A 374 -19.11 -4.21 -10.94
CA GLN A 374 -18.07 -3.58 -10.15
C GLN A 374 -18.23 -2.05 -10.16
N VAL A 375 -18.12 -1.41 -9.00
CA VAL A 375 -18.16 0.05 -8.89
C VAL A 375 -16.91 0.66 -9.52
N VAL A 376 -17.06 1.43 -10.60
CA VAL A 376 -15.94 2.08 -11.30
C VAL A 376 -15.81 3.56 -10.95
N ALA A 377 -16.85 4.18 -10.40
CA ALA A 377 -16.78 5.56 -9.92
C ALA A 377 -17.84 5.84 -8.85
N THR A 378 -17.49 6.68 -7.87
CA THR A 378 -18.45 7.26 -6.92
C THR A 378 -18.32 8.79 -6.97
N ARG A 379 -19.44 9.48 -7.13
CA ARG A 379 -19.50 10.96 -7.13
C ARG A 379 -20.57 11.43 -6.16
N VAL A 380 -20.31 12.56 -5.49
CA VAL A 380 -21.25 13.10 -4.50
C VAL A 380 -21.41 14.60 -4.67
N GLY A 381 -22.66 15.05 -4.73
CA GLY A 381 -23.02 16.47 -4.78
C GLY A 381 -24.13 16.82 -3.81
N ARG A 382 -24.41 18.13 -3.68
CA ARG A 382 -25.65 18.62 -3.06
C ARG A 382 -26.83 18.16 -3.93
N ALA A 383 -27.91 17.70 -3.30
CA ALA A 383 -29.13 17.37 -4.05
C ALA A 383 -29.77 18.66 -4.61
N VAL A 384 -30.29 18.59 -5.83
CA VAL A 384 -30.88 19.76 -6.51
C VAL A 384 -32.16 20.21 -5.82
N ASN A 385 -33.01 19.26 -5.43
CA ASN A 385 -34.35 19.52 -4.88
C ASN A 385 -34.37 19.50 -3.34
N ASN A 386 -33.25 19.22 -2.68
CA ASN A 386 -33.12 19.24 -1.23
C ASN A 386 -31.77 19.89 -0.86
N PRO A 387 -31.74 21.16 -0.43
CA PRO A 387 -30.50 21.86 -0.09
C PRO A 387 -29.67 21.18 1.01
N GLN A 388 -30.32 20.41 1.89
CA GLN A 388 -29.67 19.63 2.95
C GLN A 388 -29.32 18.20 2.51
N GLY A 389 -29.90 17.73 1.40
CA GLY A 389 -29.70 16.41 0.85
C GLY A 389 -28.42 16.28 0.01
N ARG A 390 -28.05 15.03 -0.24
CA ARG A 390 -26.93 14.61 -1.08
C ARG A 390 -27.42 13.70 -2.19
N THR A 391 -26.85 13.89 -3.38
CA THR A 391 -26.95 12.92 -4.46
C THR A 391 -25.65 12.15 -4.55
N PHE A 392 -25.71 10.83 -4.40
CA PHE A 392 -24.64 9.93 -4.78
C PHE A 392 -24.93 9.39 -6.18
N ALA A 393 -23.92 9.42 -7.03
CA ALA A 393 -23.93 8.78 -8.35
C ALA A 393 -22.84 7.71 -8.35
N ILE A 394 -23.25 6.46 -8.32
CA ILE A 394 -22.38 5.28 -8.23
C ILE A 394 -22.46 4.59 -9.58
N ASP A 395 -21.37 4.61 -10.34
CA ASP A 395 -21.31 3.95 -11.66
C ASP A 395 -20.74 2.54 -11.47
N LEU A 396 -21.40 1.56 -12.06
CA LEU A 396 -20.99 0.17 -12.07
C LEU A 396 -20.71 -0.29 -13.50
N ASP A 397 -19.59 -0.96 -13.71
CA ASP A 397 -19.35 -1.81 -14.88
C ASP A 397 -20.10 -3.12 -14.65
N LEU A 398 -21.06 -3.44 -15.51
CA LEU A 398 -21.89 -4.63 -15.41
C LEU A 398 -21.14 -5.91 -15.78
N ARG A 399 -19.97 -5.83 -16.40
CA ARG A 399 -19.13 -6.97 -16.80
C ARG A 399 -19.89 -8.07 -17.55
N GLY A 400 -20.84 -7.67 -18.40
CA GLY A 400 -21.67 -8.58 -19.21
C GLY A 400 -23.00 -8.99 -18.58
N ILE A 401 -23.31 -8.56 -17.36
CA ILE A 401 -24.63 -8.74 -16.74
C ILE A 401 -25.65 -7.83 -17.44
N ALA A 402 -26.81 -8.39 -17.78
CA ALA A 402 -27.94 -7.63 -18.33
C ALA A 402 -28.52 -6.69 -17.26
N ALA A 403 -28.79 -5.44 -17.62
CA ALA A 403 -29.35 -4.46 -16.67
C ALA A 403 -30.82 -4.76 -16.35
N GLU A 404 -31.51 -5.45 -17.26
CA GLU A 404 -32.90 -5.82 -17.16
C GLU A 404 -33.16 -6.72 -15.94
N GLY A 405 -34.11 -6.31 -15.09
CA GLY A 405 -34.48 -7.08 -13.90
C GLY A 405 -33.55 -6.90 -12.69
N LEU A 406 -32.46 -6.13 -12.82
CA LEU A 406 -31.66 -5.74 -11.66
C LEU A 406 -32.44 -4.76 -10.77
N THR A 407 -32.35 -4.97 -9.48
CA THR A 407 -32.92 -4.05 -8.47
C THR A 407 -31.84 -3.57 -7.52
N VAL A 408 -32.07 -2.40 -6.91
CA VAL A 408 -31.12 -1.77 -5.99
C VAL A 408 -31.52 -2.10 -4.56
N GLU A 409 -30.65 -2.78 -3.83
CA GLU A 409 -30.73 -2.91 -2.38
C GLU A 409 -29.82 -1.85 -1.75
N ALA A 410 -30.41 -0.87 -1.07
CA ALA A 410 -29.67 0.20 -0.40
C ALA A 410 -30.18 0.43 1.01
N GLY A 411 -29.28 0.86 1.91
CA GLY A 411 -29.60 1.17 3.30
C GLY A 411 -28.61 2.12 3.92
N ALA A 412 -29.01 2.77 5.01
CA ALA A 412 -28.15 3.61 5.83
C ALA A 412 -28.37 3.28 7.32
N ASP A 413 -27.32 3.36 8.14
CA ASP A 413 -27.45 3.21 9.61
C ASP A 413 -28.16 4.41 10.24
N ARG A 414 -27.93 5.60 9.68
CA ARG A 414 -28.42 6.91 10.11
C ARG A 414 -28.72 7.80 8.91
N GLY A 415 -29.58 8.78 9.11
CA GLY A 415 -30.15 9.58 8.03
C GLY A 415 -31.23 8.80 7.27
N VAL A 416 -31.65 9.32 6.12
CA VAL A 416 -32.73 8.74 5.31
C VAL A 416 -32.27 8.62 3.86
N ILE A 417 -32.42 7.44 3.28
CA ILE A 417 -32.35 7.26 1.83
C ILE A 417 -33.76 7.53 1.29
N ASP A 418 -33.95 8.71 0.72
CA ASP A 418 -35.23 9.16 0.17
C ASP A 418 -35.58 8.41 -1.13
N ASP A 419 -34.55 8.06 -1.91
CA ASP A 419 -34.67 7.31 -3.15
C ASP A 419 -33.35 6.63 -3.52
N ALA A 420 -33.41 5.43 -4.07
CA ALA A 420 -32.27 4.72 -4.63
C ALA A 420 -32.71 3.97 -5.89
N ARG A 421 -32.21 4.39 -7.06
CA ARG A 421 -32.70 3.90 -8.34
C ARG A 421 -31.59 3.68 -9.38
N PRO A 422 -31.73 2.68 -10.25
CA PRO A 422 -30.88 2.53 -11.41
C PRO A 422 -31.17 3.64 -12.43
N VAL A 423 -30.13 4.07 -13.14
CA VAL A 423 -30.14 5.09 -14.19
C VAL A 423 -29.28 4.57 -15.33
N ALA A 424 -29.89 4.40 -16.50
CA ALA A 424 -29.18 4.03 -17.70
C ALA A 424 -28.18 5.13 -18.10
N LEU A 425 -26.96 4.74 -18.41
CA LEU A 425 -25.95 5.65 -18.96
C LEU A 425 -25.89 5.52 -20.49
N PRO A 426 -25.53 6.58 -21.23
CA PRO A 426 -25.34 6.52 -22.68
C PRO A 426 -24.03 5.80 -23.07
N VAL A 427 -23.57 4.87 -22.25
CA VAL A 427 -22.35 4.09 -22.41
C VAL A 427 -22.72 2.63 -22.16
N ALA A 428 -22.54 1.80 -23.18
CA ALA A 428 -22.87 0.38 -23.11
C ALA A 428 -22.09 -0.32 -21.98
N GLY A 429 -22.76 -1.22 -21.26
CA GLY A 429 -22.17 -1.98 -20.16
C GLY A 429 -22.04 -1.24 -18.83
N LEU A 430 -22.39 0.05 -18.76
CA LEU A 430 -22.39 0.80 -17.51
C LEU A 430 -23.81 1.06 -16.99
N LEU A 431 -24.00 0.92 -15.69
CA LEU A 431 -25.21 1.31 -14.97
C LEU A 431 -24.86 2.32 -13.87
N ARG A 432 -25.66 3.37 -13.73
CA ARG A 432 -25.56 4.26 -12.56
C ARG A 432 -26.62 3.88 -11.54
N VAL A 433 -26.25 3.81 -10.27
CA VAL A 433 -27.20 3.90 -9.16
C VAL A 433 -27.15 5.32 -8.60
N ALA A 434 -28.31 5.99 -8.62
CA ALA A 434 -28.48 7.30 -8.01
C ALA A 434 -29.15 7.14 -6.64
N ILE A 435 -28.50 7.62 -5.58
CA ILE A 435 -29.06 7.64 -4.22
C ILE A 435 -29.30 9.09 -3.80
N GLN A 436 -30.54 9.41 -3.42
CA GLN A 436 -30.89 10.63 -2.70
C GLN A 436 -30.82 10.34 -1.20
N PHE A 437 -29.94 11.04 -0.51
CA PHE A 437 -29.66 10.83 0.90
C PHE A 437 -29.83 12.12 1.68
N THR A 438 -30.70 12.12 2.67
CA THR A 438 -30.81 13.17 3.68
C THR A 438 -29.95 12.80 4.89
N PRO A 439 -28.83 13.52 5.12
CA PRO A 439 -27.91 13.16 6.19
C PRO A 439 -28.50 13.36 7.60
N PRO A 440 -28.00 12.62 8.60
CA PRO A 440 -28.43 12.80 9.99
C PRO A 440 -27.94 14.12 10.59
N ALA A 441 -28.45 14.46 11.79
CA ALA A 441 -27.97 15.62 12.54
C ALA A 441 -26.54 15.40 13.05
N GLU A 442 -26.23 14.16 13.45
CA GLU A 442 -25.03 13.65 14.13
C GLU A 442 -23.76 13.57 13.25
N ASP A 443 -23.70 14.34 12.17
CA ASP A 443 -22.50 14.55 11.34
C ASP A 443 -21.88 13.33 10.65
N ALA A 444 -22.40 12.11 10.83
CA ALA A 444 -21.89 10.91 10.17
C ALA A 444 -22.96 9.84 9.92
N ALA A 445 -22.81 9.10 8.82
CA ALA A 445 -23.63 7.95 8.46
C ALA A 445 -22.83 6.94 7.61
N GLU A 446 -23.19 5.67 7.72
CA GLU A 446 -22.73 4.56 6.87
C GLU A 446 -23.84 4.21 5.89
N LEU A 447 -23.49 4.18 4.60
CA LEU A 447 -24.38 3.80 3.53
C LEU A 447 -23.90 2.49 2.91
N ARG A 448 -24.85 1.62 2.55
CA ARG A 448 -24.60 0.39 1.79
C ARG A 448 -25.47 0.34 0.54
N MET A 449 -24.93 -0.21 -0.54
CA MET A 449 -25.67 -0.45 -1.78
C MET A 449 -25.14 -1.67 -2.51
N ARG A 450 -26.03 -2.48 -3.08
CA ARG A 450 -25.70 -3.49 -4.09
C ARG A 450 -26.82 -3.65 -5.10
N LEU A 451 -26.47 -4.20 -6.26
CA LEU A 451 -27.44 -4.70 -7.24
C LEU A 451 -27.76 -6.16 -6.91
N VAL A 452 -29.04 -6.53 -7.01
CA VAL A 452 -29.50 -7.91 -6.89
C VAL A 452 -30.28 -8.32 -8.13
N GLY A 453 -30.11 -9.57 -8.54
CA GLY A 453 -30.82 -10.17 -9.66
C GLY A 453 -32.25 -10.57 -9.33
N PRO A 454 -33.04 -11.01 -10.32
CA PRO A 454 -34.43 -11.44 -10.13
C PRO A 454 -34.62 -12.62 -9.17
N ASP A 455 -33.59 -13.44 -9.00
CA ASP A 455 -33.52 -14.57 -8.07
C ASP A 455 -33.09 -14.17 -6.64
N GLY A 456 -32.84 -12.87 -6.42
CA GLY A 456 -32.34 -12.33 -5.15
C GLY A 456 -30.84 -12.52 -4.93
N ALA A 457 -30.11 -13.10 -5.89
CA ALA A 457 -28.66 -13.23 -5.79
C ALA A 457 -27.96 -11.88 -6.00
N ALA A 458 -26.78 -11.70 -5.38
CA ALA A 458 -25.98 -10.51 -5.60
C ALA A 458 -25.52 -10.44 -7.07
N ALA A 459 -25.81 -9.32 -7.74
CA ALA A 459 -25.39 -9.03 -9.10
C ALA A 459 -24.23 -8.03 -9.15
N SER A 460 -23.90 -7.38 -8.03
CA SER A 460 -22.71 -6.55 -7.86
C SER A 460 -21.97 -6.88 -6.56
N GLU A 461 -20.76 -6.37 -6.43
CA GLU A 461 -20.16 -6.18 -5.10
C GLU A 461 -20.99 -5.20 -4.24
N THR A 462 -20.79 -5.23 -2.93
CA THR A 462 -21.39 -4.29 -1.98
C THR A 462 -20.56 -3.01 -1.91
N TRP A 463 -21.14 -1.90 -2.33
CA TRP A 463 -20.61 -0.57 -2.08
C TRP A 463 -20.90 -0.16 -0.64
N LEU A 464 -19.86 0.20 0.12
CA LEU A 464 -19.97 0.74 1.49
C LEU A 464 -19.33 2.13 1.55
N HIS A 465 -20.02 3.10 2.12
CA HIS A 465 -19.50 4.47 2.21
C HIS A 465 -19.84 5.13 3.53
N ARG A 466 -18.80 5.65 4.20
CA ARG A 466 -18.95 6.55 5.33
C ARG A 466 -19.08 7.98 4.82
N TRP A 467 -20.26 8.56 5.01
CA TRP A 467 -20.48 9.99 4.88
C TRP A 467 -20.14 10.69 6.20
N THR A 468 -19.39 11.78 6.12
CA THR A 468 -19.18 12.71 7.23
C THR A 468 -19.48 14.15 6.80
N ARG A 469 -20.02 14.96 7.72
CA ARG A 469 -20.14 16.40 7.51
C ARG A 469 -18.75 17.01 7.45
N ARG A 470 -18.55 17.93 6.51
CA ARG A 470 -17.31 18.67 6.28
C ARG A 470 -17.65 20.13 6.17
#